data_AF-A0AA35UJA2-F1
#
_entry.id   AF-A0AA35UJA2-F1
#
_cell.length_a   1.000
_cell.length_b   1.000
_cell.length_c   1.000
_cell.angle_alpha   90.00
_cell.angle_beta   90.00
_cell.angle_gamma   90.00
#
_symmetry.space_group_name_H-M   'P 1'
#
loop_
_entity.id
_entity.type
_entity.pdbx_description
1 polymer ?
#
loop_
_entity_poly.entity_id
_entity_poly.type
_entity_poly.pdbx_seq_one_letter_code
_entity_poly.pdbx_strand_id
1 'polypeptide(L)'
;MENLIFLTYTKLTAGIFLLLQAADSQIVSDYVRYFLHQHTIQLGQPATVKVAANLVRLLSYNNKNMLQTGIIVGGWDKYEGGKIYGIPLGGTILEQPFAIGGSGSSYLYGFFDQAWKDNMTKEEAEQLVVKAVSLAIARDGASGGVVRTVIINSEGVTRNFYPGDKLPLWHDEVEAHDSLLDILNAANPEPMST
;
A
#
# COMPACT_ATOMS: atom_id res chain seq x y z
N MET A 1 6.45 -11.92 -13.94
CA MET A 1 6.83 -11.35 -12.64
C MET A 1 5.93 -10.15 -12.40
N GLU A 2 4.76 -10.42 -11.85
CA GLU A 2 3.69 -9.43 -11.69
C GLU A 2 3.85 -8.76 -10.33
N ASN A 3 4.62 -7.68 -10.27
CA ASN A 3 4.76 -6.93 -9.02
C ASN A 3 3.49 -6.12 -8.79
N LEU A 4 2.70 -6.57 -7.83
CA LEU A 4 1.36 -6.12 -7.49
C LEU A 4 1.41 -4.93 -6.53
N ILE A 5 0.63 -3.88 -6.80
CA ILE A 5 0.75 -2.60 -6.09
C ILE A 5 -0.61 -2.18 -5.55
N PHE A 6 -0.81 -2.46 -4.28
CA PHE A 6 -2.08 -2.24 -3.60
C PHE A 6 -2.02 -1.03 -2.69
N LEU A 7 -2.82 0.00 -2.99
CA LEU A 7 -2.78 1.24 -2.23
C LEU A 7 -4.17 1.86 -2.22
N THR A 8 -4.51 2.66 -1.21
CA THR A 8 -5.53 3.71 -1.31
C THR A 8 -4.92 4.82 -2.16
N TYR A 9 -5.36 4.98 -3.41
CA TYR A 9 -4.49 5.56 -4.45
C TYR A 9 -5.03 6.83 -5.10
N THR A 10 -4.11 7.65 -5.60
CA THR A 10 -4.38 8.64 -6.64
C THR A 10 -3.72 8.18 -7.94
N LYS A 11 -4.50 8.07 -9.01
CA LYS A 11 -3.98 7.70 -10.35
C LYS A 11 -3.16 8.87 -10.91
N LEU A 12 -1.93 8.61 -11.33
CA LEU A 12 -1.11 9.60 -12.06
C LEU A 12 -1.33 9.46 -13.56
N THR A 13 -0.94 8.32 -14.14
CA THR A 13 -1.00 8.04 -15.59
C THR A 13 -1.51 6.62 -15.83
N ALA A 14 -1.56 6.16 -17.08
CA ALA A 14 -1.84 4.76 -17.38
C ALA A 14 -0.71 3.89 -16.82
N GLY A 15 -1.00 3.16 -15.73
CA GLY A 15 -0.05 2.20 -15.12
C GLY A 15 0.82 2.74 -13.98
N ILE A 16 0.72 4.02 -13.59
CA ILE A 16 1.47 4.60 -12.46
C ILE A 16 0.51 5.20 -11.43
N PHE A 17 0.74 4.81 -10.17
CA PHE A 17 -0.07 5.18 -9.02
C PHE A 17 0.79 5.72 -7.88
N LEU A 18 0.19 6.61 -7.11
CA LEU A 18 0.76 7.24 -5.92
C LEU A 18 -0.09 6.88 -4.69
N LEU A 19 0.57 6.48 -3.60
CA LEU A 19 -0.01 6.51 -2.24
C LEU A 19 0.54 7.71 -1.48
N LEU A 20 -0.37 8.38 -0.79
CA LEU A 20 -0.18 9.75 -0.34
C LEU A 20 -1.07 10.08 0.87
N GLN A 21 -0.56 10.83 1.85
CA GLN A 21 -1.34 11.27 3.01
C GLN A 21 -2.06 12.61 2.77
N ALA A 22 -3.39 12.55 2.89
CA ALA A 22 -4.43 13.59 3.04
C ALA A 22 -4.41 14.91 2.21
N ALA A 23 -3.46 15.84 2.40
CA ALA A 23 -3.60 17.21 1.87
C ALA A 23 -2.45 17.67 0.95
N ASP A 24 -1.23 17.81 1.47
CA ASP A 24 -0.05 18.28 0.69
C ASP A 24 0.24 17.38 -0.51
N SER A 25 -0.16 16.14 -0.38
CA SER A 25 0.07 15.10 -1.34
C SER A 25 -0.79 15.23 -2.61
N GLN A 26 -2.01 15.78 -2.52
CA GLN A 26 -2.86 15.97 -3.69
C GLN A 26 -2.21 16.93 -4.69
N ILE A 27 -1.65 18.04 -4.17
CA ILE A 27 -0.91 19.03 -4.95
C ILE A 27 0.28 18.39 -5.64
N VAL A 28 1.09 17.63 -4.90
CA VAL A 28 2.24 16.90 -5.47
C VAL A 28 1.77 15.95 -6.58
N SER A 29 0.67 15.23 -6.37
CA SER A 29 0.12 14.32 -7.38
C SER A 29 -0.30 15.04 -8.66
N ASP A 30 -0.87 16.24 -8.56
CA ASP A 30 -1.30 17.03 -9.71
C ASP A 30 -0.11 17.57 -10.50
N TYR A 31 0.91 18.09 -9.81
CA TYR A 31 2.17 18.50 -10.45
C TYR A 31 2.86 17.33 -11.15
N VAL A 32 2.97 16.18 -10.47
CA VAL A 32 3.59 14.99 -11.04
C VAL A 32 2.80 14.51 -12.26
N ARG A 33 1.46 14.50 -12.19
CA ARG A 33 0.61 14.15 -13.33
C ARG A 33 0.84 15.09 -14.52
N TYR A 34 0.89 16.39 -14.27
CA TYR A 34 1.13 17.41 -15.29
C TYR A 34 2.47 17.18 -16.01
N PHE A 35 3.56 17.03 -15.26
CA PHE A 35 4.89 16.82 -15.84
C PHE A 35 5.02 15.48 -16.56
N LEU A 36 4.44 14.39 -16.01
CA LEU A 36 4.45 13.10 -16.69
C LEU A 36 3.66 13.13 -18.00
N HIS A 37 2.56 13.89 -18.04
CA HIS A 37 1.78 14.10 -19.26
C HIS A 37 2.59 14.88 -20.30
N GLN A 38 3.25 15.97 -19.90
CA GLN A 38 4.14 16.73 -20.80
C GLN A 38 5.30 15.88 -21.32
N HIS A 39 5.95 15.11 -20.45
CA HIS A 39 7.02 14.18 -20.83
C HIS A 39 6.54 13.15 -21.87
N THR A 40 5.34 12.62 -21.68
CA THR A 40 4.73 11.67 -22.63
C THR A 40 4.45 12.31 -23.98
N ILE A 41 3.96 13.56 -24.00
CA ILE A 41 3.74 14.31 -25.25
C ILE A 41 5.07 14.58 -25.98
N GLN A 42 6.09 15.03 -25.26
CA GLN A 42 7.37 15.42 -25.84
C GLN A 42 8.14 14.23 -26.44
N LEU A 43 8.12 13.09 -25.76
CA LEU A 43 8.88 11.90 -26.18
C LEU A 43 8.05 10.91 -26.99
N GLY A 44 6.74 11.11 -27.10
CA GLY A 44 5.83 10.19 -27.79
C GLY A 44 5.73 8.80 -27.16
N GLN A 45 6.22 8.62 -25.93
CA GLN A 45 6.22 7.34 -25.22
C GLN A 45 5.78 7.50 -23.75
N PRO A 46 5.09 6.50 -23.18
CA PRO A 46 4.74 6.51 -21.76
C PRO A 46 5.99 6.63 -20.88
N ALA A 47 5.88 7.43 -19.81
CA ALA A 47 6.93 7.52 -18.80
C ALA A 47 7.11 6.20 -18.06
N THR A 48 8.35 5.88 -17.68
CA THR A 48 8.66 4.72 -16.83
C THR A 48 8.34 5.00 -15.37
N VAL A 49 8.20 3.95 -14.56
CA VAL A 49 7.93 4.10 -13.12
C VAL A 49 9.07 4.86 -12.44
N LYS A 50 10.30 4.60 -12.87
CA LYS A 50 11.52 5.27 -12.40
C LYS A 50 11.54 6.76 -12.69
N VAL A 51 11.03 7.20 -13.84
CA VAL A 51 10.92 8.64 -14.16
C VAL A 51 9.93 9.32 -13.21
N ALA A 52 8.77 8.69 -12.98
CA ALA A 52 7.79 9.20 -12.02
C ALA A 52 8.35 9.27 -10.59
N ALA A 53 9.06 8.23 -10.15
CA ALA A 53 9.67 8.21 -8.82
C ALA A 53 10.77 9.28 -8.65
N ASN A 54 11.58 9.53 -9.67
CA ASN A 54 12.59 10.59 -9.62
C ASN A 54 11.98 12.00 -9.60
N LEU A 55 10.87 12.21 -10.31
CA LEU A 55 10.16 13.49 -10.26
C LEU A 55 9.59 13.76 -8.87
N VAL A 56 8.95 12.74 -8.27
CA VAL A 56 8.45 12.80 -6.89
C VAL A 56 9.59 13.08 -5.92
N ARG A 57 10.70 12.34 -6.03
CA ARG A 57 11.90 12.56 -5.23
C ARG A 57 12.40 14.00 -5.31
N LEU A 58 12.47 14.58 -6.51
CA LEU A 58 12.94 15.96 -6.70
C LEU A 58 12.01 16.98 -6.03
N LEU A 59 10.69 16.79 -6.14
CA LEU A 59 9.71 17.63 -5.47
C LEU A 59 9.79 17.49 -3.94
N SER A 60 9.86 16.26 -3.43
CA SER A 60 9.97 15.99 -2.00
C SER A 60 11.28 16.52 -1.40
N TYR A 61 12.41 16.31 -2.06
CA TYR A 61 13.71 16.73 -1.55
C TYR A 61 13.85 18.26 -1.50
N ASN A 62 13.40 18.94 -2.55
CA ASN A 62 13.49 20.41 -2.63
C ASN A 62 12.54 21.09 -1.63
N ASN A 63 11.43 20.44 -1.28
CA ASN A 63 10.43 20.98 -0.37
C ASN A 63 10.38 20.25 0.97
N LYS A 64 11.45 19.56 1.39
CA LYS A 64 11.48 18.70 2.58
C LYS A 64 11.09 19.39 3.90
N ASN A 65 11.23 20.71 3.97
CA ASN A 65 10.85 21.49 5.15
C ASN A 65 9.34 21.83 5.17
N MET A 66 8.68 21.76 4.01
CA MET A 66 7.26 22.09 3.83
C MET A 66 6.41 20.83 3.63
N LEU A 67 6.93 19.82 2.93
CA LEU A 67 6.26 18.55 2.66
C LEU A 67 6.64 17.54 3.74
N GLN A 68 5.75 17.35 4.70
CA GLN A 68 5.88 16.31 5.73
C GLN A 68 5.13 15.03 5.35
N THR A 69 5.27 14.58 4.09
CA THR A 69 4.58 13.39 3.60
C THR A 69 5.54 12.35 3.02
N GLY A 70 5.39 11.10 3.45
CA GLY A 70 6.02 9.95 2.81
C GLY A 70 5.21 9.51 1.61
N ILE A 71 5.88 9.22 0.50
CA ILE A 71 5.24 8.93 -0.78
C ILE A 71 5.68 7.56 -1.26
N ILE A 72 4.72 6.75 -1.72
CA ILE A 72 5.02 5.49 -2.39
C ILE A 72 4.58 5.60 -3.85
N VAL A 73 5.53 5.38 -4.75
CA VAL A 73 5.30 5.35 -6.20
C VAL A 73 5.35 3.90 -6.64
N GLY A 74 4.27 3.47 -7.26
CA GLY A 74 4.20 2.13 -7.80
C GLY A 74 3.61 2.13 -9.20
N GLY A 75 4.18 1.34 -10.09
CA GLY A 75 3.57 1.09 -11.38
C GLY A 75 4.16 -0.11 -12.10
N TRP A 76 3.72 -0.27 -13.34
CA TRP A 76 4.29 -1.21 -14.28
C TRP A 76 4.75 -0.48 -15.53
N ASP A 77 5.94 -0.83 -16.02
CA ASP A 77 6.42 -0.38 -17.32
C ASP A 77 6.98 -1.54 -18.17
N LYS A 78 7.10 -1.28 -19.47
CA LYS A 78 7.49 -2.28 -20.47
C LYS A 78 8.98 -2.67 -20.41
N TYR A 79 9.82 -1.93 -19.68
CA TYR A 79 11.28 -2.11 -19.68
C TYR A 79 11.74 -2.84 -18.41
N GLU A 80 11.31 -2.37 -17.24
CA GLU A 80 11.72 -2.89 -15.92
C GLU A 80 10.59 -3.70 -15.24
N GLY A 81 9.39 -3.76 -15.84
CA GLY A 81 8.24 -4.46 -15.29
C GLY A 81 7.57 -3.68 -14.17
N GLY A 82 7.00 -4.40 -13.20
CA GLY A 82 6.39 -3.77 -12.03
C GLY A 82 7.47 -3.32 -11.04
N LYS A 83 7.42 -2.07 -10.57
CA LYS A 83 8.39 -1.52 -9.62
C LYS A 83 7.70 -0.70 -8.55
N ILE A 84 8.25 -0.76 -7.34
CA ILE A 84 7.79 0.01 -6.18
C ILE A 84 8.97 0.82 -5.65
N TYR A 85 8.73 2.12 -5.48
CA TYR A 85 9.67 3.06 -4.92
C TYR A 85 9.06 3.74 -3.70
N GLY A 86 9.73 3.61 -2.55
CA GLY A 86 9.46 4.39 -1.35
C GLY A 86 10.26 5.69 -1.36
N ILE A 87 9.58 6.81 -1.13
CA ILE A 87 10.16 8.15 -0.95
C ILE A 87 9.79 8.62 0.45
N PRO A 88 10.67 8.40 1.46
CA PRO A 88 10.42 8.89 2.81
C PRO A 88 10.52 10.41 2.88
N LEU A 89 10.19 10.98 4.05
CA LEU A 89 10.22 12.42 4.35
C LEU A 89 11.55 13.10 3.96
N GLY A 90 12.67 12.37 3.97
CA GLY A 90 13.98 12.87 3.58
C GLY A 90 14.16 13.13 2.09
N GLY A 91 13.20 12.76 1.23
CA GLY A 91 13.28 12.92 -0.22
C GLY A 91 14.31 12.01 -0.89
N THR A 92 14.69 10.90 -0.24
CA THR A 92 15.48 9.84 -0.86
C THR A 92 14.57 8.93 -1.70
N ILE A 93 15.15 8.11 -2.57
CA ILE A 93 14.42 7.11 -3.35
C ILE A 93 14.95 5.73 -2.96
N LEU A 94 14.05 4.82 -2.60
CA LEU A 94 14.36 3.44 -2.22
C LEU A 94 13.51 2.50 -3.07
N GLU A 95 14.16 1.63 -3.84
CA GLU A 95 13.49 0.52 -4.51
C GLU A 95 13.27 -0.61 -3.49
N GLN A 96 12.03 -1.09 -3.37
CA GLN A 96 11.67 -2.10 -2.38
C GLN A 96 10.74 -3.14 -3.00
N PRO A 97 10.78 -4.41 -2.55
CA PRO A 97 9.88 -5.46 -3.02
C PRO A 97 8.42 -5.19 -2.61
N PHE A 98 8.23 -4.54 -1.46
CA PHE A 98 6.96 -4.01 -1.00
C PHE A 98 7.22 -2.71 -0.23
N ALA A 99 6.21 -1.85 -0.12
CA ALA A 99 6.28 -0.65 0.69
C ALA A 99 4.96 -0.45 1.43
N ILE A 100 5.06 -0.11 2.71
CA ILE A 100 3.93 0.23 3.57
C ILE A 100 4.10 1.66 4.08
N GLY A 101 3.00 2.40 4.18
CA GLY A 101 3.03 3.80 4.58
C GLY A 101 1.71 4.26 5.21
N GLY A 102 1.72 5.45 5.82
CA GLY A 102 0.60 5.98 6.59
C GLY A 102 0.65 5.60 8.08
N SER A 103 -0.28 6.12 8.88
CA SER A 103 -0.37 5.88 10.33
C SER A 103 -0.52 4.39 10.68
N GLY A 104 -1.28 3.65 9.88
CA GLY A 104 -1.51 2.22 10.08
C GLY A 104 -0.32 1.32 9.73
N SER A 105 0.74 1.85 9.11
CA SER A 105 1.88 1.04 8.68
C SER A 105 2.71 0.48 9.84
N SER A 106 2.75 1.17 10.99
CA SER A 106 3.50 0.72 12.18
C SER A 106 3.03 -0.63 12.70
N TYR A 107 1.74 -0.95 12.56
CA TYR A 107 1.16 -2.22 12.99
C TYR A 107 1.46 -3.39 12.05
N LEU A 108 1.95 -3.11 10.83
CA LEU A 108 2.03 -4.09 9.76
C LEU A 108 3.43 -4.67 9.53
N TYR A 109 4.50 -4.03 10.03
CA TYR A 109 5.87 -4.51 9.79
C TYR A 109 6.06 -5.98 10.19
N GLY A 110 5.71 -6.34 11.43
CA GLY A 110 5.84 -7.73 11.90
C GLY A 110 4.93 -8.72 11.15
N PHE A 111 3.78 -8.27 10.64
CA PHE A 111 2.91 -9.10 9.82
C PHE A 111 3.52 -9.36 8.44
N PHE A 112 4.06 -8.32 7.78
CA PHE A 112 4.70 -8.47 6.47
C PHE A 112 5.98 -9.28 6.55
N ASP A 113 6.78 -9.15 7.62
CA ASP A 113 8.00 -9.93 7.81
C ASP A 113 7.74 -11.44 7.81
N GLN A 114 6.57 -11.88 8.32
CA GLN A 114 6.17 -13.28 8.34
C GLN A 114 5.41 -13.70 7.07
N ALA A 115 4.53 -12.84 6.58
CA ALA A 115 3.54 -13.22 5.57
C ALA A 115 4.02 -12.99 4.13
N TRP A 116 4.94 -12.05 3.90
CA TRP A 116 5.47 -11.74 2.57
C TRP A 116 6.37 -12.87 2.06
N LYS A 117 6.25 -13.17 0.76
CA LYS A 117 7.05 -14.17 0.05
C LYS A 117 7.37 -13.65 -1.34
N ASP A 118 8.56 -13.99 -1.82
CA ASP A 118 8.91 -13.77 -3.22
C ASP A 118 8.01 -14.60 -4.15
N ASN A 119 7.65 -14.03 -5.29
CA ASN A 119 6.88 -14.69 -6.36
C ASN A 119 5.47 -15.17 -5.96
N MET A 120 4.77 -14.41 -5.12
CA MET A 120 3.33 -14.65 -4.89
C MET A 120 2.52 -14.55 -6.18
N THR A 121 1.47 -15.36 -6.27
CA THR A 121 0.44 -15.21 -7.30
C THR A 121 -0.37 -13.94 -7.09
N LYS A 122 -1.08 -13.49 -8.14
CA LYS A 122 -1.93 -12.30 -8.08
C LYS A 122 -2.96 -12.39 -6.97
N GLU A 123 -3.59 -13.56 -6.83
CA GLU A 123 -4.64 -13.83 -5.85
C GLU A 123 -4.08 -13.88 -4.42
N GLU A 124 -2.92 -14.52 -4.22
CA GLU A 124 -2.26 -14.57 -2.90
C GLU A 124 -1.84 -13.17 -2.44
N ALA A 125 -1.25 -12.37 -3.32
CA ALA A 125 -0.83 -11.03 -3.00
C ALA A 125 -2.04 -10.10 -2.75
N GLU A 126 -3.16 -10.29 -3.45
CA GLU A 126 -4.41 -9.59 -3.14
C GLU A 126 -4.97 -9.92 -1.77
N GLN A 127 -5.03 -11.21 -1.43
CA GLN A 127 -5.48 -11.64 -0.10
C GLN A 127 -4.55 -11.13 1.00
N LEU A 128 -3.23 -11.13 0.78
CA LEU A 128 -2.26 -10.58 1.71
C LEU A 128 -2.54 -9.11 2.00
N VAL A 129 -2.81 -8.31 0.96
CA VAL A 129 -3.05 -6.87 1.17
C VAL A 129 -4.42 -6.59 1.74
N VAL A 130 -5.47 -7.29 1.32
CA VAL A 130 -6.79 -7.15 1.97
C VAL A 130 -6.67 -7.46 3.46
N LYS A 131 -5.95 -8.52 3.81
CA LYS A 131 -5.66 -8.88 5.20
C LYS A 131 -4.85 -7.79 5.92
N ALA A 132 -3.75 -7.32 5.33
CA ALA A 132 -2.93 -6.26 5.91
C ALA A 132 -3.73 -4.98 6.19
N VAL A 133 -4.52 -4.51 5.23
CA VAL A 133 -5.31 -3.28 5.42
C VAL A 133 -6.41 -3.51 6.45
N SER A 134 -7.05 -4.68 6.49
CA SER A 134 -8.03 -5.00 7.53
C SER A 134 -7.41 -5.03 8.94
N LEU A 135 -6.17 -5.52 9.09
CA LEU A 135 -5.43 -5.45 10.36
C LEU A 135 -5.08 -4.02 10.75
N ALA A 136 -4.70 -3.17 9.78
CA ALA A 136 -4.42 -1.76 10.05
C ALA A 136 -5.69 -0.99 10.43
N ILE A 137 -6.80 -1.17 9.69
CA ILE A 137 -8.12 -0.65 10.06
C ILE A 137 -8.49 -1.11 11.47
N ALA A 138 -8.03 -2.30 11.87
CA ALA A 138 -8.36 -2.81 13.17
C ALA A 138 -7.66 -2.10 14.34
N ARG A 139 -6.41 -1.70 14.16
CA ARG A 139 -5.60 -1.15 15.27
C ARG A 139 -5.36 0.34 15.17
N ASP A 140 -5.44 0.92 13.98
CA ASP A 140 -5.21 2.34 13.75
C ASP A 140 -6.53 3.12 13.69
N GLY A 141 -6.80 3.96 14.69
CA GLY A 141 -8.00 4.81 14.74
C GLY A 141 -8.06 5.88 13.63
N ALA A 142 -6.94 6.18 12.97
CA ALA A 142 -6.93 7.05 11.79
C ALA A 142 -7.23 6.31 10.48
N SER A 143 -7.21 4.97 10.50
CA SER A 143 -7.53 4.10 9.37
C SER A 143 -8.97 3.57 9.49
N GLY A 144 -9.68 3.43 8.37
CA GLY A 144 -11.04 2.92 8.42
C GLY A 144 -11.78 2.89 7.08
N GLY A 145 -13.04 2.47 7.14
CA GLY A 145 -13.97 2.49 6.01
C GLY A 145 -13.93 1.22 5.17
N VAL A 146 -13.20 1.26 4.06
CA VAL A 146 -13.26 0.24 2.98
C VAL A 146 -11.87 -0.03 2.44
N VAL A 147 -11.64 -1.25 1.95
CA VAL A 147 -10.37 -1.60 1.30
C VAL A 147 -10.53 -1.45 -0.21
N ARG A 148 -9.60 -0.71 -0.82
CA ARG A 148 -9.53 -0.53 -2.27
C ARG A 148 -8.20 -1.09 -2.74
N THR A 149 -8.25 -1.99 -3.70
CA THR A 149 -7.06 -2.61 -4.28
C THR A 149 -6.91 -2.19 -5.74
N VAL A 150 -5.67 -2.10 -6.18
CA VAL A 150 -5.33 -1.93 -7.59
C VAL A 150 -4.30 -3.00 -7.94
N ILE A 151 -4.50 -3.61 -9.09
CA ILE A 151 -3.59 -4.59 -9.65
C ILE A 151 -3.10 -4.00 -10.95
N ILE A 152 -1.78 -3.93 -11.11
CA ILE A 152 -1.13 -3.38 -12.29
C ILE A 152 -0.20 -4.45 -12.83
N ASN A 153 -0.43 -4.87 -14.07
CA ASN A 153 0.41 -5.82 -14.78
C ASN A 153 0.52 -5.41 -16.26
N SER A 154 1.12 -6.28 -17.08
CA SER A 154 1.24 -6.07 -18.53
C SER A 154 -0.11 -6.03 -19.26
N GLU A 155 -1.15 -6.65 -18.68
CA GLU A 155 -2.50 -6.71 -19.25
C GLU A 155 -3.29 -5.42 -18.98
N GLY A 156 -2.96 -4.72 -17.90
CA GLY A 156 -3.50 -3.40 -17.60
C GLY A 156 -3.70 -3.16 -16.12
N VAL A 157 -4.78 -2.45 -15.80
CA VAL A 157 -5.12 -2.01 -14.44
C VAL A 157 -6.46 -2.60 -14.04
N THR A 158 -6.47 -3.47 -13.03
CA THR A 158 -7.69 -3.98 -12.39
C THR A 158 -7.89 -3.27 -11.06
N ARG A 159 -9.14 -2.97 -10.70
CA ARG A 159 -9.49 -2.25 -9.47
C ARG A 159 -10.56 -3.04 -8.75
N ASN A 160 -10.29 -3.43 -7.50
CA ASN A 160 -11.29 -4.10 -6.68
C ASN A 160 -11.65 -3.26 -5.47
N PHE A 161 -12.86 -3.50 -4.97
CA PHE A 161 -13.48 -2.77 -3.87
C PHE A 161 -14.04 -3.79 -2.88
N TYR A 162 -13.56 -3.70 -1.64
CA TYR A 162 -14.00 -4.54 -0.54
C TYR A 162 -14.72 -3.66 0.47
N PRO A 163 -16.05 -3.82 0.61
CA PRO A 163 -16.83 -3.06 1.56
C PRO A 163 -16.51 -3.53 2.99
N GLY A 164 -16.60 -2.60 3.95
CA GLY A 164 -16.15 -2.84 5.33
C GLY A 164 -16.91 -3.96 6.06
N ASP A 165 -18.17 -4.19 5.69
CA ASP A 165 -19.02 -5.28 6.19
C ASP A 165 -18.53 -6.68 5.80
N LYS A 166 -17.78 -6.79 4.70
CA LYS A 166 -17.22 -8.06 4.21
C LYS A 166 -15.77 -8.26 4.64
N LEU A 167 -15.17 -7.31 5.34
CA LEU A 167 -13.81 -7.46 5.83
C LEU A 167 -13.80 -8.39 7.04
N PRO A 168 -12.79 -9.27 7.15
CA PRO A 168 -12.60 -10.03 8.38
C PRO A 168 -12.43 -9.06 9.55
N LEU A 169 -13.23 -9.26 10.60
CA LEU A 169 -13.09 -8.55 11.87
C LEU A 169 -11.88 -9.15 12.60
N TRP A 170 -10.92 -8.31 12.96
CA TRP A 170 -9.70 -8.74 13.70
C TRP A 170 -9.69 -8.24 15.14
N HIS A 171 -10.78 -7.60 15.55
CA HIS A 171 -11.06 -7.12 16.90
C HIS A 171 -12.31 -7.78 17.44
N ASP A 172 -12.56 -9.05 17.11
CA ASP A 172 -13.35 -9.83 18.05
C ASP A 172 -12.67 -9.63 19.40
N GLU A 173 -13.35 -8.87 20.24
CA GLU A 173 -12.92 -8.57 21.59
C GLU A 173 -12.68 -9.95 22.15
N VAL A 174 -11.42 -10.25 22.52
CA VAL A 174 -11.16 -11.36 23.43
C VAL A 174 -12.22 -11.18 24.50
N GLU A 175 -13.11 -12.17 24.68
CA GLU A 175 -14.24 -12.02 25.59
C GLU A 175 -13.70 -11.37 26.87
N ALA A 176 -14.33 -10.26 27.27
CA ALA A 176 -13.89 -9.55 28.45
C ALA A 176 -14.01 -10.51 29.64
N HIS A 177 -12.90 -11.15 29.98
CA HIS A 177 -12.82 -12.02 31.11
C HIS A 177 -12.67 -11.12 32.33
N ASP A 178 -13.80 -10.86 33.00
CA ASP A 178 -13.88 -10.02 34.20
C ASP A 178 -12.99 -10.56 35.34
N SER A 179 -12.55 -11.82 35.25
CA SER A 179 -11.64 -12.43 36.21
C SER A 179 -10.64 -13.41 35.58
N LEU A 180 -9.50 -13.59 36.27
CA LEU A 180 -8.52 -14.65 35.94
C LEU A 180 -9.12 -16.07 35.97
N LEU A 181 -10.25 -16.26 36.65
CA LEU A 181 -10.95 -17.56 36.71
C LEU A 181 -11.65 -17.89 35.38
N ASP A 182 -12.11 -16.89 34.64
CA ASP A 182 -12.77 -17.09 33.35
C ASP A 182 -11.78 -17.57 32.28
N ILE A 183 -10.54 -17.06 32.34
CA ILE A 183 -9.43 -17.48 31.47
C ILE A 183 -9.05 -18.95 31.74
N LEU A 184 -9.02 -19.36 33.01
CA LEU A 184 -8.67 -20.74 33.40
C LEU A 184 -9.74 -21.75 32.98
N ASN A 185 -11.01 -21.35 32.94
CA ASN A 185 -12.11 -22.20 32.48
C ASN A 185 -12.16 -22.33 30.94
N ALA A 186 -11.74 -21.30 30.20
CA ALA A 186 -11.64 -21.33 28.74
C ALA A 186 -10.42 -22.13 28.23
N ALA A 187 -9.39 -22.31 29.07
CA ALA A 187 -8.14 -22.98 28.73
C ALA A 187 -8.21 -24.52 28.68
N ASN A 188 -9.40 -25.12 28.58
CA ASN A 188 -9.56 -26.54 28.28
C ASN A 188 -9.94 -26.71 26.80
N PRO A 189 -8.97 -26.64 25.86
CA PRO A 189 -9.23 -27.05 24.49
C PRO A 189 -9.48 -28.56 24.49
N GLU A 190 -10.57 -29.00 23.88
CA GLU A 190 -10.70 -30.40 23.48
C GLU A 190 -9.43 -30.80 22.69
N PRO A 191 -8.83 -31.96 22.98
CA PRO A 191 -7.64 -32.39 22.26
C PRO A 191 -7.97 -32.48 20.77
N MET A 192 -7.19 -31.80 19.92
CA MET A 192 -7.29 -31.90 18.46
C MET A 192 -7.48 -33.37 18.07
N SER A 193 -8.64 -33.70 17.50
CA SER A 193 -8.86 -35.03 16.93
C SER A 193 -7.87 -35.22 15.79
N THR A 194 -7.04 -36.25 15.93
CA THR A 194 -6.12 -36.80 14.92
C THR A 194 -6.78 -37.06 13.59
#